data_AF-A0A1J0GDR9-F1
#
_entry.id   AF-A0A1J0GDR9-F1
#
_cell.length_a   1.000
_cell.length_b   1.000
_cell.length_c   1.000
_cell.angle_alpha   90.00
_cell.angle_beta   90.00
_cell.angle_gamma   90.00
#
_symmetry.space_group_name_H-M   'P 1'
#
loop_
_entity.id
_entity.type
_entity.pdbx_description
1 polymer ?
#
loop_
_entity_poly.entity_id
_entity_poly.type
_entity_poly.pdbx_seq_one_letter_code
_entity_poly.pdbx_strand_id
1 'polypeptide(L)'
;MKQKFFLIGLVIVICVGLIVFNNSKKDSQKTATESASTSNIKQNTQTITYLNKKYKLPKNVTKIVTASLESMEDAAVLGVML
;
A
#
# COMPACT_ATOMS: atom_id res chain seq x y z
N MET A 1 33.93 -32.96 -0.33
CA MET A 1 33.84 -31.48 -0.37
C MET A 1 33.90 -30.99 -1.82
N LYS A 2 32.77 -30.85 -2.53
CA LYS A 2 32.75 -30.39 -3.95
C LYS A 2 31.60 -29.42 -4.31
N GLN A 3 30.46 -29.51 -3.62
CA GLN A 3 29.26 -28.67 -3.88
C GLN A 3 29.46 -27.14 -3.68
N LYS A 4 30.50 -26.70 -2.96
CA LYS A 4 30.66 -25.28 -2.54
C LYS A 4 31.02 -24.31 -3.68
N PHE A 5 31.52 -24.79 -4.82
CA PHE A 5 31.96 -23.91 -5.92
C PHE A 5 30.84 -23.51 -6.89
N PHE A 6 29.74 -24.27 -6.96
CA PHE A 6 28.63 -23.96 -7.88
C PHE A 6 27.83 -22.71 -7.46
N LEU A 7 27.80 -22.39 -6.17
CA LEU A 7 27.03 -21.25 -5.63
C LEU A 7 27.58 -19.86 -6.04
N ILE A 8 28.87 -19.74 -6.35
CA ILE A 8 29.50 -18.42 -6.62
C ILE A 8 29.03 -17.84 -7.96
N GLY A 9 28.80 -18.69 -8.98
CA GLY A 9 28.40 -18.23 -10.32
C GLY A 9 27.03 -17.56 -10.38
N LEU A 10 26.12 -17.88 -9.47
CA LEU A 10 24.75 -17.36 -9.46
C LEU A 10 24.68 -15.87 -9.05
N VAL A 11 25.65 -15.39 -8.26
CA VAL A 11 25.63 -14.04 -7.68
C VAL A 11 25.82 -12.94 -8.73
N ILE A 12 26.68 -13.19 -9.73
CA ILE A 12 27.15 -12.15 -10.67
C ILE A 12 26.03 -11.70 -11.64
N VAL A 13 25.15 -12.63 -12.04
CA VAL A 13 24.04 -12.34 -12.98
C VAL A 13 23.00 -11.39 -12.38
N ILE A 14 22.82 -11.42 -11.05
CA ILE A 14 21.77 -10.65 -10.35
C ILE A 14 22.07 -9.14 -10.34
N CYS A 15 23.34 -8.73 -10.32
CA CYS A 15 23.72 -7.32 -10.22
C CYS A 15 23.45 -6.48 -11.49
N VAL A 16 23.29 -7.11 -12.66
CA VAL A 16 23.13 -6.40 -13.95
C VAL A 16 21.65 -6.14 -14.31
N GLY A 17 20.70 -6.77 -13.60
CA GLY A 17 19.27 -6.68 -13.92
C GLY A 17 18.56 -5.36 -13.56
N LEU A 18 19.22 -4.44 -12.84
CA LEU A 18 18.60 -3.26 -12.19
C LEU A 18 18.13 -2.12 -13.12
N ILE A 19 17.92 -2.38 -14.41
CA ILE A 19 17.46 -1.38 -15.40
C ILE A 19 16.10 -1.77 -16.02
N VAL A 20 15.66 -3.02 -15.93
CA VAL A 20 14.46 -3.50 -16.65
C VAL A 20 13.45 -4.15 -15.69
N PHE A 21 12.31 -3.47 -15.52
CA PHE A 21 11.01 -4.03 -15.12
C PHE A 21 10.92 -4.57 -13.66
N ASN A 22 9.89 -4.34 -12.84
CA ASN A 22 8.74 -3.42 -12.78
C ASN A 22 8.03 -3.71 -11.43
N ASN A 23 7.09 -2.87 -11.00
CA ASN A 23 5.95 -3.21 -10.14
C ASN A 23 6.11 -3.86 -8.73
N SER A 24 5.34 -3.28 -7.80
CA SER A 24 4.55 -3.98 -6.76
C SER A 24 5.19 -4.61 -5.50
N LYS A 25 5.18 -3.80 -4.42
CA LYS A 25 4.39 -3.96 -3.16
C LYS A 25 4.43 -5.30 -2.35
N LYS A 26 4.26 -5.15 -1.01
CA LYS A 26 3.72 -6.11 0.01
C LYS A 26 4.67 -7.22 0.54
N ASP A 27 4.54 -7.76 1.78
CA ASP A 27 3.73 -7.44 2.99
C ASP A 27 4.33 -8.15 4.26
N SER A 28 3.94 -7.74 5.48
CA SER A 28 3.78 -8.59 6.70
C SER A 28 5.03 -9.21 7.39
N GLN A 29 5.05 -9.69 8.66
CA GLN A 29 4.19 -9.65 9.89
C GLN A 29 4.92 -10.48 11.00
N LYS A 30 4.91 -10.29 12.33
CA LYS A 30 4.57 -9.24 13.34
C LYS A 30 5.04 -9.73 14.73
N THR A 31 5.60 -8.86 15.59
CA THR A 31 5.63 -9.03 17.07
C THR A 31 5.39 -7.68 17.76
N ALA A 32 4.81 -7.67 18.97
CA ALA A 32 4.29 -6.48 19.62
C ALA A 32 4.95 -6.17 20.98
N THR A 33 4.97 -4.88 21.34
CA THR A 33 5.12 -4.40 22.72
C THR A 33 3.91 -3.53 23.03
N GLU A 34 3.23 -3.81 24.13
CA GLU A 34 1.96 -3.16 24.47
C GLU A 34 2.20 -1.83 25.19
N SER A 35 1.99 -0.73 24.49
CA SER A 35 1.77 0.58 25.11
C SER A 35 0.36 1.04 24.76
N ALA A 36 -0.58 0.75 25.66
CA ALA A 36 -1.99 1.10 25.53
C ALA A 36 -2.24 2.60 25.77
N SER A 37 -1.49 3.45 25.05
CA SER A 37 -1.84 4.86 24.90
C SER A 37 -3.12 4.93 24.07
N THR A 38 -4.26 4.90 24.77
CA THR A 38 -5.54 5.39 24.25
C THR A 38 -5.43 6.90 24.09
N SER A 39 -4.62 7.32 23.09
CA SER A 39 -4.57 8.68 22.63
C SER A 39 -5.93 8.96 22.03
N ASN A 40 -6.77 9.64 22.82
CA ASN A 40 -8.13 10.02 22.45
C ASN A 40 -8.08 11.21 21.48
N ILE A 41 -7.31 11.03 20.39
CA ILE A 41 -7.38 11.83 19.19
C ILE A 41 -8.82 11.69 18.73
N LYS A 42 -9.63 12.72 19.00
CA LYS A 42 -11.00 12.82 18.51
C LYS A 42 -10.92 12.59 17.00
N GLN A 43 -11.28 11.40 16.54
CA GLN A 43 -11.17 11.04 15.14
C GLN A 43 -12.05 12.03 14.39
N ASN A 44 -11.41 12.96 13.69
CA ASN A 44 -12.04 14.13 13.12
C ASN A 44 -12.76 13.64 11.86
N THR A 45 -13.94 13.05 12.05
CA THR A 45 -14.70 12.39 10.99
C THR A 45 -15.64 13.36 10.30
N GLN A 46 -15.85 13.15 9.00
CA GLN A 46 -16.90 13.78 8.23
C GLN A 46 -17.96 12.74 7.84
N THR A 47 -19.19 13.20 7.64
CA THR A 47 -20.27 12.40 7.06
C THR A 47 -20.55 12.94 5.66
N ILE A 48 -20.44 12.08 4.65
CA ILE A 48 -20.86 12.39 3.27
C ILE A 48 -22.16 11.64 2.96
N THR A 49 -22.95 12.16 2.02
CA THR A 49 -24.13 11.48 1.48
C THR A 49 -23.92 11.20 0.00
N TYR A 50 -24.08 9.95 -0.42
CA TYR A 50 -23.95 9.51 -1.80
C TYR A 50 -24.97 8.41 -2.08
N LEU A 51 -25.69 8.49 -3.21
CA LEU A 51 -26.81 7.58 -3.56
C LEU A 51 -27.80 7.36 -2.39
N ASN A 52 -28.19 8.46 -1.73
CA ASN A 52 -29.05 8.52 -0.53
C ASN A 52 -28.54 7.76 0.71
N LYS A 53 -27.31 7.23 0.68
CA LYS A 53 -26.65 6.56 1.82
C LYS A 53 -25.65 7.50 2.49
N LYS A 54 -25.57 7.42 3.82
CA LYS A 54 -24.64 8.23 4.63
C LYS A 54 -23.40 7.41 4.99
N TYR A 55 -22.22 7.97 4.73
CA TYR A 55 -20.93 7.33 5.01
C TYR A 55 -20.11 8.20 5.96
N LYS A 56 -19.63 7.61 7.06
CA LYS A 56 -18.76 8.28 8.04
C LYS A 56 -17.30 7.91 7.75
N LEU A 57 -16.49 8.91 7.46
CA LEU A 57 -15.09 8.78 7.03
C LEU A 57 -14.18 9.64 7.91
N PRO A 58 -12.88 9.34 8.04
CA PRO A 58 -11.89 10.33 8.51
C PRO A 58 -11.91 11.57 7.59
N LYS A 59 -11.66 12.78 8.12
CA LYS A 59 -11.47 13.98 7.27
C LYS A 59 -10.23 13.88 6.39
N ASN A 60 -9.18 13.24 6.88
CA ASN A 60 -7.95 13.01 6.13
C ASN A 60 -7.95 11.56 5.62
N VAL A 61 -8.38 11.36 4.38
CA VAL A 61 -8.38 10.04 3.72
C VAL A 61 -7.06 9.85 2.98
N THR A 62 -6.27 8.87 3.39
CA THR A 62 -4.92 8.58 2.84
C THR A 62 -4.86 7.26 2.06
N LYS A 63 -6.00 6.61 1.86
CA LYS A 63 -6.13 5.34 1.13
C LYS A 63 -7.55 5.24 0.56
N ILE A 64 -7.63 5.05 -0.74
CA ILE A 64 -8.87 4.86 -1.50
C ILE A 64 -8.71 3.57 -2.29
N VAL A 65 -9.80 2.82 -2.49
CA VAL A 65 -9.80 1.61 -3.32
C VAL A 65 -11.01 1.66 -4.23
N THR A 66 -10.78 1.62 -5.53
CA THR A 66 -11.82 1.63 -6.56
C THR A 66 -12.23 0.21 -6.95
N ALA A 67 -13.44 0.06 -7.46
CA ALA A 67 -13.98 -1.19 -8.02
C ALA A 67 -14.65 -1.00 -9.40
N SER A 68 -14.56 0.21 -9.96
CA SER A 68 -15.04 0.58 -11.30
C SER A 68 -13.94 1.34 -12.03
N LEU A 69 -13.86 1.19 -13.35
CA LEU A 69 -12.94 1.95 -14.22
C LEU A 69 -13.30 3.44 -14.25
N GLU A 70 -14.60 3.76 -14.22
CA GLU A 70 -15.14 5.12 -14.09
C GLU A 70 -14.49 5.87 -12.91
N SER A 71 -14.50 5.25 -11.72
CA SER A 71 -13.89 5.82 -10.51
C SER A 71 -12.35 5.85 -10.55
N MET A 72 -11.70 5.15 -11.49
CA MET A 72 -10.26 5.24 -11.72
C MET A 72 -9.93 6.39 -12.69
N GLU A 73 -10.78 6.64 -13.68
CA GLU A 73 -10.71 7.79 -14.58
C GLU A 73 -10.94 9.09 -13.81
N ASP A 74 -12.02 9.17 -13.01
CA ASP A 74 -12.28 10.28 -12.08
C ASP A 74 -11.07 10.57 -11.19
N ALA A 75 -10.47 9.53 -10.59
CA ALA A 75 -9.31 9.68 -9.72
C ALA A 75 -8.09 10.21 -10.48
N ALA A 76 -7.84 9.76 -11.71
CA ALA A 76 -6.76 10.27 -12.54
C ALA A 76 -6.96 11.74 -12.94
N VAL A 77 -8.18 12.13 -13.32
CA VAL A 77 -8.54 13.53 -13.65
C VAL A 77 -8.43 14.45 -12.43
N LEU A 78 -8.80 13.97 -11.25
CA LEU A 78 -8.73 14.73 -9.99
C LEU A 78 -7.36 14.68 -9.28
N GLY A 79 -6.37 13.97 -9.84
CA GLY A 79 -5.04 13.80 -9.24
C GLY A 79 -5.02 12.99 -7.93
N VAL A 80 -6.03 12.14 -7.72
CA VAL A 80 -6.23 11.34 -6.51
C VAL A 80 -5.46 10.03 -6.59
N MET A 81 -4.63 9.76 -5.58
CA MET A 81 -3.82 8.53 -5.50
C MET A 81 -4.63 7.33 -4.97
N LEU A 82 -4.46 6.17 -5.61
CA LEU A 82 -5.09 4.87 -5.32
C LEU A 82 -4.05 3.80 -4.90
#